data_AF-A0A7K5UPK5-F1
#
_entry.id   AF-A0A7K5UPK5-F1
#
_cell.length_a   1.000
_cell.length_b   1.000
_cell.length_c   1.000
_cell.angle_alpha   90.00
_cell.angle_beta   90.00
_cell.angle_gamma   90.00
#
_symmetry.space_group_name_H-M   'P 1'
#
loop_
_entity.id
_entity.type
_entity.pdbx_description
1 polymer ?
#
loop_
_entity_poly.entity_id
_entity_poly.type
_entity_poly.pdbx_seq_one_letter_code
_entity_poly.pdbx_strand_id
1 'polypeptide(L)'
;QLGSPTALADPETEQRLRRAATRGGHTLYVPRGALWGCEDIARMDRQGTLAALKVTMTKSPQSFRAQGWLQERVAAAVASGMRTVLYEGPLRPLCPVVPNNVNTMAAAAMAAPGLGFDGVTACLVADPGVPDWHVVEVEVTSVGDKGRCLSVTSTRRNPAGLGAVTGSATLGSFWSSLQACTGHGGCVRLC
;
A
#
# COMPACT_ATOMS: atom_id res chain seq x y z
N GLN A 1 11.32 -6.38 12.26
CA GLN A 1 10.30 -5.60 11.52
C GLN A 1 10.79 -5.41 10.09
N LEU A 2 9.87 -5.33 9.12
CA LEU A 2 10.21 -5.10 7.71
C LEU A 2 10.29 -3.59 7.42
N GLY A 3 11.38 -3.14 6.79
CA GLY A 3 11.60 -1.71 6.46
C GLY A 3 10.73 -1.20 5.29
N SER A 4 10.41 -2.06 4.31
CA SER A 4 9.52 -1.74 3.20
C SER A 4 8.67 -2.95 2.81
N PRO A 5 7.33 -2.89 2.94
CA PRO A 5 6.41 -3.95 2.52
C PRO A 5 6.52 -4.37 1.05
N THR A 6 7.08 -3.50 0.20
CA THR A 6 7.24 -3.78 -1.24
C THR A 6 8.19 -4.93 -1.53
N ALA A 7 9.11 -5.27 -0.62
CA ALA A 7 9.99 -6.44 -0.76
C ALA A 7 9.20 -7.77 -0.79
N LEU A 8 7.99 -7.80 -0.21
CA LEU A 8 7.11 -8.97 -0.23
C LEU A 8 6.40 -9.15 -1.58
N ALA A 9 6.56 -8.21 -2.51
CA ALA A 9 6.12 -8.38 -3.89
C ALA A 9 7.01 -9.37 -4.68
N ASP A 10 8.17 -9.75 -4.16
CA ASP A 10 8.92 -10.88 -4.69
C ASP A 10 8.48 -12.18 -3.99
N PRO A 11 7.87 -13.15 -4.71
CA PRO A 11 7.37 -14.37 -4.10
C PRO A 11 8.43 -15.19 -3.37
N GLU A 12 9.67 -15.22 -3.89
CA GLU A 12 10.75 -15.96 -3.24
C GLU A 12 11.12 -15.33 -1.90
N THR A 13 11.31 -14.01 -1.88
CA THR A 13 11.57 -13.23 -0.66
C THR A 13 10.44 -13.40 0.36
N GLU A 14 9.19 -13.28 -0.06
CA GLU A 14 8.03 -13.46 0.82
C GLU A 14 8.02 -14.86 1.45
N GLN A 15 8.16 -15.90 0.64
CA GLN A 15 8.16 -17.29 1.12
C GLN A 15 9.33 -17.56 2.07
N ARG A 16 10.53 -17.07 1.75
CA ARG A 16 11.72 -17.22 2.59
C ARG A 16 11.53 -16.57 3.96
N LEU A 17 11.00 -15.34 3.99
CA LEU A 17 10.73 -14.62 5.23
C LEU A 17 9.64 -15.29 6.06
N ARG A 18 8.54 -15.76 5.43
CA ARG A 18 7.49 -16.55 6.11
C ARG A 18 8.05 -17.81 6.74
N ARG A 19 8.84 -18.60 5.99
CA ARG A 19 9.48 -19.83 6.51
C ARG A 19 10.46 -19.53 7.64
N ALA A 20 11.23 -18.45 7.56
CA ALA A 20 12.14 -18.05 8.62
C ALA A 20 11.39 -17.67 9.90
N ALA A 21 10.32 -16.88 9.78
CA ALA A 21 9.44 -16.52 10.90
C ALA A 21 8.88 -17.77 11.60
N THR A 22 8.27 -18.68 10.82
CA THR A 22 7.68 -19.90 11.37
C THR A 22 8.71 -20.83 12.01
N ARG A 23 9.85 -21.10 11.35
CA ARG A 23 10.89 -21.99 11.89
C ARG A 23 11.55 -21.44 13.15
N GLY A 24 11.77 -20.12 13.22
CA GLY A 24 12.39 -19.48 14.37
C GLY A 24 11.42 -19.14 15.51
N GLY A 25 10.11 -19.34 15.33
CA GLY A 25 9.09 -18.87 16.27
C GLY A 25 9.01 -17.33 16.36
N HIS A 26 9.67 -16.60 15.45
CA HIS A 26 9.72 -15.14 15.43
C HIS A 26 8.60 -14.53 14.59
N THR A 27 8.14 -13.35 14.96
CA THR A 27 7.09 -12.64 14.21
C THR A 27 7.68 -11.66 13.22
N LEU A 28 7.28 -11.77 11.96
CA LEU A 28 7.58 -10.77 10.93
C LEU A 28 6.50 -9.67 10.97
N TYR A 29 6.88 -8.52 11.51
CA TYR A 29 6.02 -7.34 11.57
C TYR A 29 6.09 -6.51 10.28
N VAL A 30 4.93 -6.28 9.67
CA VAL A 30 4.73 -5.46 8.48
C VAL A 30 3.99 -4.18 8.89
N PRO A 31 4.61 -2.99 8.77
CA PRO A 31 3.94 -1.75 9.14
C PRO A 31 2.83 -1.41 8.15
N ARG A 32 1.63 -1.09 8.65
CA ARG A 32 0.47 -0.68 7.85
C ARG A 32 0.63 0.72 7.23
N GLY A 33 1.50 1.54 7.82
CA GLY A 33 1.82 2.88 7.33
C GLY A 33 0.57 3.74 7.16
N ALA A 34 0.32 4.22 5.95
CA ALA A 34 -0.82 5.10 5.70
C ALA A 34 -2.18 4.37 5.57
N LEU A 35 -2.20 3.04 5.60
CA LEU A 35 -3.39 2.23 5.30
C LEU A 35 -4.45 2.32 6.41
N TRP A 36 -5.56 2.97 6.10
CA TRP A 36 -6.77 2.95 6.92
C TRP A 36 -7.64 1.74 6.55
N GLY A 37 -8.37 1.18 7.52
CA GLY A 37 -9.27 0.02 7.28
C GLY A 37 -8.57 -1.33 7.13
N CYS A 38 -7.28 -1.43 7.48
CA CYS A 38 -6.48 -2.65 7.36
C CYS A 38 -7.12 -3.88 8.02
N GLU A 39 -7.77 -3.71 9.19
CA GLU A 39 -8.41 -4.80 9.92
C GLU A 39 -9.70 -5.28 9.25
N ASP A 40 -10.50 -4.36 8.70
CA ASP A 40 -11.72 -4.69 7.96
C ASP A 40 -11.39 -5.43 6.67
N ILE A 41 -10.36 -4.97 5.93
CA ILE A 41 -9.85 -5.66 4.73
C ILE A 41 -9.43 -7.09 5.08
N ALA A 42 -8.61 -7.27 6.13
CA ALA A 42 -8.14 -8.59 6.55
C ALA A 42 -9.27 -9.49 7.07
N ARG A 43 -10.32 -8.92 7.66
CA ARG A 43 -11.51 -9.66 8.06
C ARG A 43 -12.30 -10.14 6.83
N MET A 44 -12.53 -9.26 5.85
CA MET A 44 -13.26 -9.60 4.62
C MET A 44 -12.54 -10.66 3.80
N ASP A 45 -11.21 -10.54 3.66
CA ASP A 45 -10.38 -11.52 2.98
C ASP A 45 -10.48 -12.91 3.63
N ARG A 46 -10.31 -12.97 4.97
CA ARG A 46 -10.43 -14.23 5.73
C ARG A 46 -11.81 -14.87 5.64
N GLN A 47 -12.86 -14.07 5.50
CA GLN A 47 -14.23 -14.54 5.33
C GLN A 47 -14.56 -14.94 3.87
N GLY A 48 -13.63 -14.73 2.93
CA GLY A 48 -13.87 -14.96 1.50
C GLY A 48 -14.88 -13.98 0.89
N THR A 49 -15.13 -12.84 1.54
CA THR A 49 -16.11 -11.83 1.09
C THR A 49 -15.47 -10.67 0.35
N LEU A 50 -14.15 -10.50 0.38
CA LEU A 50 -13.44 -9.47 -0.37
C LEU A 50 -13.36 -9.83 -1.86
N ALA A 51 -13.97 -9.03 -2.73
CA ALA A 51 -13.93 -9.24 -4.19
C ALA A 51 -12.92 -8.34 -4.89
N ALA A 52 -12.79 -7.08 -4.44
CA ALA A 52 -11.85 -6.13 -5.02
C ALA A 52 -11.30 -5.17 -3.96
N LEU A 53 -10.05 -4.79 -4.14
CA LEU A 53 -9.36 -3.78 -3.35
C LEU A 53 -8.55 -2.90 -4.29
N LYS A 54 -8.89 -1.61 -4.34
CA LYS A 54 -8.16 -0.60 -5.07
C LYS A 54 -7.58 0.42 -4.09
N VAL A 55 -6.31 0.77 -4.29
CA VAL A 55 -5.64 1.81 -3.52
C VAL A 55 -5.13 2.87 -4.49
N THR A 56 -5.66 4.07 -4.36
CA THR A 56 -5.22 5.24 -5.12
C THR A 56 -4.33 6.11 -4.24
N MET A 57 -3.14 6.45 -4.72
CA MET A 57 -2.26 7.42 -4.06
C MET A 57 -2.04 8.63 -4.95
N THR A 58 -2.47 9.78 -4.45
CA THR A 58 -2.29 11.08 -5.08
C THR A 58 -1.23 11.88 -4.34
N LYS A 59 -0.22 12.36 -5.06
CA LYS A 59 0.85 13.20 -4.51
C LYS A 59 1.23 14.30 -5.50
N SER A 60 1.92 15.32 -5.02
CA SER A 60 2.66 16.24 -5.88
C SER A 60 3.57 15.46 -6.84
N PRO A 61 3.66 15.84 -8.14
CA PRO A 61 4.58 15.22 -9.09
C PRO A 61 6.03 15.14 -8.55
N GLN A 62 6.45 16.13 -7.76
CA GLN A 62 7.80 16.21 -7.18
C GLN A 62 8.05 15.20 -6.04
N SER A 63 7.00 14.57 -5.50
CA SER A 63 7.06 13.60 -4.41
C SER A 63 7.25 12.15 -4.87
N PHE A 64 7.29 11.91 -6.19
CA PHE A 64 7.58 10.58 -6.74
C PHE A 64 9.07 10.31 -6.81
N ARG A 65 9.49 9.11 -6.38
CA ARG A 65 10.85 8.58 -6.59
C ARG A 65 10.76 7.35 -7.49
N ALA A 66 10.38 7.60 -8.73
CA ALA A 66 10.20 6.57 -9.75
C ALA A 66 11.53 6.15 -10.37
N GLN A 67 11.57 4.90 -10.84
CA GLN A 67 12.66 4.29 -11.59
C GLN A 67 12.12 3.65 -12.88
N GLY A 68 12.99 3.39 -13.85
CA GLY A 68 12.60 2.73 -15.10
C GLY A 68 11.47 3.46 -15.84
N TRP A 69 10.54 2.69 -16.41
CA TRP A 69 9.46 3.19 -17.30
C TRP A 69 8.54 4.26 -16.69
N LEU A 70 8.47 4.37 -15.36
CA LEU A 70 7.61 5.35 -14.69
C LEU A 70 8.26 6.75 -14.62
N GLN A 71 9.59 6.85 -14.79
CA GLN A 71 10.30 8.14 -14.74
C GLN A 71 9.82 9.10 -15.83
N GLU A 72 9.68 8.61 -17.06
CA GLU A 72 9.21 9.41 -18.19
C GLU A 72 7.78 9.92 -17.97
N ARG A 73 6.91 9.10 -17.38
CA ARG A 73 5.54 9.49 -17.04
C ARG A 73 5.49 10.57 -15.97
N VAL A 74 6.34 10.46 -14.94
CA VAL A 74 6.46 11.49 -13.91
C VAL A 74 6.98 12.80 -14.52
N ALA A 75 8.01 12.74 -15.37
CA ALA A 75 8.54 13.93 -16.05
C ALA A 75 7.49 14.60 -16.93
N ALA A 76 6.71 13.82 -17.70
CA ALA A 76 5.60 14.33 -18.50
C ALA A 76 4.50 14.97 -17.63
N ALA A 77 4.19 14.39 -16.46
CA ALA A 77 3.21 14.97 -15.52
C ALA A 77 3.70 16.28 -14.87
N VAL A 78 5.02 16.40 -14.60
CA VAL A 78 5.62 17.67 -14.16
C VAL A 78 5.49 18.72 -15.25
N ALA A 79 5.83 18.36 -16.50
CA ALA A 79 5.79 19.28 -17.64
C ALA A 79 4.37 19.73 -18.00
N SER A 80 3.38 18.84 -17.87
CA SER A 80 1.98 19.16 -18.16
C SER A 80 1.38 20.13 -17.15
N GLY A 81 1.84 20.11 -15.90
CA GLY A 81 1.24 20.89 -14.81
C GLY A 81 -0.20 20.49 -14.50
N MET A 82 -0.65 19.31 -14.94
CA MET A 82 -2.03 18.83 -14.78
C MET A 82 -2.09 17.55 -13.95
N ARG A 83 -3.24 17.34 -13.30
CA ARG A 83 -3.56 16.07 -12.63
C ARG A 83 -3.50 14.92 -13.64
N THR A 84 -2.58 13.97 -13.41
CA THR A 84 -2.25 12.90 -14.36
C THR A 84 -2.22 11.55 -13.66
N VAL A 85 -2.92 10.55 -14.21
CA VAL A 85 -2.78 9.15 -13.78
C VAL A 85 -1.50 8.58 -14.37
N LEU A 86 -0.52 8.27 -13.51
CA LEU A 86 0.76 7.72 -13.93
C LEU A 86 0.68 6.21 -14.19
N TYR A 87 -0.15 5.52 -13.40
CA TYR A 87 -0.32 4.08 -13.43
C TYR A 87 -1.67 3.68 -12.87
N GLU A 88 -2.31 2.69 -13.48
CA GLU A 88 -3.43 1.96 -12.91
C GLU A 88 -3.33 0.49 -13.34
N GLY A 89 -3.34 -0.44 -12.38
CA GLY A 89 -3.19 -1.88 -12.64
C GLY A 89 -2.73 -2.68 -11.42
N PRO A 90 -2.30 -3.93 -11.61
CA PRO A 90 -1.78 -4.77 -10.53
C PRO A 90 -0.64 -4.14 -9.74
N LEU A 91 -0.60 -4.33 -8.42
CA LEU A 91 0.44 -3.73 -7.58
C LEU A 91 1.85 -4.31 -7.83
N ARG A 92 1.98 -5.61 -8.10
CA ARG A 92 3.29 -6.30 -8.19
C ARG A 92 4.32 -5.60 -9.09
N PRO A 93 4.04 -5.27 -10.37
CA PRO A 93 5.00 -4.60 -11.24
C PRO A 93 5.40 -3.19 -10.78
N LEU A 94 4.60 -2.57 -9.93
CA LEU A 94 4.83 -1.22 -9.43
C LEU A 94 5.80 -1.19 -8.23
N CYS A 95 5.84 -2.26 -7.43
CA CYS A 95 6.71 -2.38 -6.26
C CYS A 95 8.20 -2.13 -6.54
N PRO A 96 8.84 -2.73 -7.57
CA PRO A 96 10.24 -2.45 -7.85
C PRO A 96 10.48 -1.07 -8.50
N VAL A 97 9.45 -0.48 -9.09
CA VAL A 97 9.52 0.75 -9.90
C VAL A 97 9.47 2.00 -9.04
N VAL A 98 8.69 1.97 -7.95
CA VAL A 98 8.50 3.13 -7.07
C VAL A 98 8.29 2.71 -5.60
N PRO A 99 9.22 1.91 -5.04
CA PRO A 99 9.04 1.20 -3.77
C PRO A 99 8.72 2.12 -2.59
N ASN A 100 9.33 3.30 -2.56
CA ASN A 100 9.15 4.26 -1.46
C ASN A 100 7.74 4.88 -1.44
N ASN A 101 7.05 4.92 -2.58
CA ASN A 101 5.74 5.53 -2.68
C ASN A 101 4.60 4.53 -2.45
N VAL A 102 4.82 3.22 -2.63
CA VAL A 102 3.76 2.19 -2.65
C VAL A 102 3.77 1.25 -1.44
N ASN A 103 4.50 1.58 -0.37
CA ASN A 103 4.48 0.84 0.90
C ASN A 103 3.05 0.63 1.46
N THR A 104 2.20 1.65 1.36
CA THR A 104 0.79 1.57 1.80
C THR A 104 -0.02 0.57 0.98
N MET A 105 0.22 0.54 -0.34
CA MET A 105 -0.44 -0.42 -1.22
C MET A 105 0.04 -1.85 -0.94
N ALA A 106 1.34 -2.01 -0.69
CA ALA A 106 1.91 -3.29 -0.31
C ALA A 106 1.39 -3.78 1.04
N ALA A 107 1.18 -2.89 2.02
CA ALA A 107 0.47 -3.25 3.25
C ALA A 107 -0.97 -3.71 2.97
N ALA A 108 -1.65 -3.13 1.98
CA ALA A 108 -3.00 -3.52 1.59
C ALA A 108 -3.03 -4.93 0.95
N ALA A 109 -2.05 -5.25 0.10
CA ALA A 109 -1.87 -6.60 -0.44
C ALA A 109 -1.58 -7.63 0.67
N MET A 110 -0.80 -7.26 1.69
CA MET A 110 -0.57 -8.11 2.85
C MET A 110 -1.81 -8.26 3.73
N ALA A 111 -2.72 -7.28 3.74
CA ALA A 111 -4.00 -7.35 4.45
C ALA A 111 -5.02 -8.22 3.71
N ALA A 112 -4.90 -8.32 2.38
CA ALA A 112 -5.78 -9.09 1.51
C ALA A 112 -5.03 -10.22 0.77
N PRO A 113 -4.49 -11.24 1.48
CA PRO A 113 -3.69 -12.29 0.85
C PRO A 113 -4.43 -13.10 -0.23
N GLY A 114 -5.77 -13.14 -0.23
CA GLY A 114 -6.57 -13.76 -1.29
C GLY A 114 -6.49 -13.00 -2.62
N LEU A 115 -6.28 -11.68 -2.59
CA LEU A 115 -5.98 -10.86 -3.77
C LEU A 115 -4.47 -10.79 -4.03
N GLY A 116 -3.69 -10.61 -2.97
CA GLY A 116 -2.24 -10.45 -3.03
C GLY A 116 -1.78 -9.27 -3.90
N PHE A 117 -0.51 -9.28 -4.28
CA PHE A 117 0.09 -8.20 -5.07
C PHE A 117 -0.42 -8.15 -6.53
N ASP A 118 -0.97 -9.24 -7.05
CA ASP A 118 -1.49 -9.29 -8.42
C ASP A 118 -2.95 -8.89 -8.52
N GLY A 119 -3.75 -9.14 -7.48
CA GLY A 119 -5.17 -8.83 -7.42
C GLY A 119 -5.51 -7.46 -6.82
N VAL A 120 -4.60 -6.85 -6.06
CA VAL A 120 -4.79 -5.46 -5.58
C VAL A 120 -4.50 -4.46 -6.71
N THR A 121 -5.48 -3.62 -7.01
CA THR A 121 -5.35 -2.56 -8.01
C THR A 121 -4.66 -1.34 -7.39
N ALA A 122 -3.49 -1.01 -7.89
CA ALA A 122 -2.75 0.20 -7.56
C ALA A 122 -3.07 1.30 -8.58
N CYS A 123 -3.39 2.51 -8.10
CA CYS A 123 -3.52 3.70 -8.93
C CYS A 123 -2.61 4.82 -8.39
N LEU A 124 -1.69 5.32 -9.23
CA LEU A 124 -0.82 6.46 -8.90
C LEU A 124 -1.24 7.69 -9.67
N VAL A 125 -1.46 8.78 -8.93
CA VAL A 125 -1.87 10.06 -9.48
C VAL A 125 -0.85 11.13 -9.09
N ALA A 126 -0.31 11.81 -10.09
CA ALA A 126 0.46 13.02 -9.92
C ALA A 126 -0.48 14.22 -10.03
N ASP A 127 -0.55 15.04 -8.98
CA ASP A 127 -1.48 16.16 -8.92
C ASP A 127 -0.79 17.39 -8.31
N PRO A 128 -0.51 18.44 -9.12
CA PRO A 128 0.05 19.70 -8.62
C PRO A 128 -0.83 20.43 -7.60
N GLY A 129 -2.14 20.12 -7.55
CA GLY A 129 -3.10 20.69 -6.61
C GLY A 129 -2.98 20.18 -5.17
N VAL A 130 -2.10 19.20 -4.90
CA VAL A 130 -1.79 18.69 -3.54
C VAL A 130 -0.30 18.84 -3.21
N PRO A 131 0.24 20.08 -3.18
CA PRO A 131 1.68 20.32 -3.05
C PRO A 131 2.25 19.83 -1.71
N ASP A 132 1.46 19.89 -0.65
CA ASP A 132 1.82 19.64 0.74
C ASP A 132 0.98 18.51 1.39
N TRP A 133 0.35 17.68 0.57
CA TRP A 133 -0.47 16.55 1.03
C TRP A 133 -0.18 15.27 0.26
N HIS A 134 -0.25 14.15 0.96
CA HIS A 134 -0.41 12.82 0.38
C HIS A 134 -1.83 12.34 0.63
N VAL A 135 -2.57 12.10 -0.45
CA VAL A 135 -3.93 11.57 -0.38
C VAL A 135 -3.89 10.09 -0.69
N VAL A 136 -4.44 9.28 0.20
CA VAL A 136 -4.62 7.84 0.00
C VAL A 136 -6.11 7.57 0.02
N GLU A 137 -6.60 7.01 -1.07
CA GLU A 137 -7.96 6.50 -1.16
C GLU A 137 -7.93 4.97 -1.22
N VAL A 138 -8.79 4.34 -0.44
CA VAL A 138 -8.92 2.88 -0.37
C VAL A 138 -10.37 2.55 -0.68
N GLU A 139 -10.56 1.79 -1.74
CA GLU A 139 -11.85 1.31 -2.23
C GLU A 139 -11.90 -0.20 -2.04
N VAL A 140 -12.94 -0.67 -1.37
CA VAL A 140 -13.18 -2.09 -1.08
C VAL A 140 -14.55 -2.47 -1.61
N THR A 141 -14.62 -3.59 -2.32
CA THR A 141 -15.89 -4.16 -2.78
C THR A 141 -16.02 -5.61 -2.32
N SER A 142 -17.17 -5.98 -1.77
CA SER A 142 -17.45 -7.36 -1.41
C SER A 142 -17.92 -8.19 -2.60
N VAL A 143 -17.87 -9.52 -2.46
CA VAL A 143 -18.62 -10.43 -3.32
C VAL A 143 -20.10 -10.03 -3.29
N GLY A 144 -20.73 -9.99 -4.46
CA GLY A 144 -22.11 -9.57 -4.59
C GLY A 144 -23.10 -10.67 -4.21
N ASP A 145 -24.26 -10.27 -3.70
CA ASP A 145 -25.46 -11.10 -3.53
C ASP A 145 -26.63 -10.43 -4.28
N LYS A 146 -27.17 -11.14 -5.29
CA LYS A 146 -28.32 -10.68 -6.09
C LYS A 146 -28.15 -9.26 -6.65
N GLY A 147 -26.95 -8.95 -7.16
CA GLY A 147 -26.63 -7.66 -7.76
C GLY A 147 -26.33 -6.53 -6.75
N ARG A 148 -26.24 -6.83 -5.45
CA ARG A 148 -25.84 -5.88 -4.41
C ARG A 148 -24.51 -6.31 -3.81
N CYS A 149 -23.58 -5.38 -3.62
CA CYS A 149 -22.33 -5.63 -2.90
C CYS A 149 -22.12 -4.51 -1.89
N LEU A 150 -21.43 -4.83 -0.79
CA LEU A 150 -20.87 -3.81 0.08
C LEU A 150 -19.77 -3.09 -0.71
N SER A 151 -19.83 -1.77 -0.73
CA SER A 151 -18.74 -0.91 -1.23
C SER A 151 -18.37 0.10 -0.16
N VAL A 152 -17.08 0.23 0.10
CA VAL A 152 -16.53 1.19 1.08
C VAL A 152 -15.41 1.96 0.41
N THR A 153 -15.51 3.29 0.45
CA THR A 153 -14.42 4.19 0.07
C THR A 153 -14.00 4.98 1.29
N SER A 154 -12.69 5.03 1.54
CA SER A 154 -12.11 5.88 2.57
C SER A 154 -11.02 6.75 1.98
N THR A 155 -10.94 8.01 2.42
CA THR A 155 -9.93 8.96 1.95
C THR A 155 -9.16 9.50 3.16
N ARG A 156 -7.85 9.27 3.18
CA ARG A 156 -6.93 9.82 4.16
C ARG A 156 -6.08 10.90 3.52
N ARG A 157 -6.10 12.11 4.09
CA ARG A 157 -5.22 13.22 3.71
C ARG A 157 -4.13 13.38 4.78
N ASN A 158 -2.87 13.15 4.40
CA ASN A 158 -1.72 13.30 5.29
C ASN A 158 -0.89 14.53 4.90
N PRO A 159 -0.60 15.44 5.84
CA PRO A 159 0.34 16.52 5.58
C PRO A 159 1.72 15.95 5.19
N ALA A 160 2.36 16.58 4.22
CA ALA A 160 3.68 16.24 3.71
C ALA A 160 4.43 17.52 3.33
N GLY A 161 5.74 17.58 3.61
CA GLY A 161 6.55 18.67 3.09
C GLY A 161 6.61 18.65 1.56
N LEU A 162 6.87 19.81 0.94
CA LEU A 162 7.06 19.91 -0.51
C LEU A 162 8.10 18.88 -0.99
N GLY A 163 7.71 18.05 -1.95
CA GLY A 163 8.58 17.01 -2.53
C GLY A 163 8.94 15.85 -1.59
N ALA A 164 8.35 15.80 -0.39
CA ALA A 164 8.56 14.70 0.56
C ALA A 164 7.92 13.41 0.03
N VAL A 165 8.60 12.28 0.24
CA VAL A 165 8.10 10.97 -0.22
C VAL A 165 7.09 10.37 0.76
N THR A 166 7.22 10.69 2.04
CA THR A 166 6.41 10.14 3.14
C THR A 166 5.76 11.28 3.93
N GLY A 167 4.48 11.14 4.26
CA GLY A 167 3.76 12.15 5.06
C GLY A 167 4.11 12.01 6.55
N SER A 168 4.08 13.12 7.29
CA SER A 168 4.51 13.18 8.71
C SER A 168 3.76 12.20 9.60
N ALA A 169 2.45 12.04 9.38
CA ALA A 169 1.61 11.09 10.13
C ALA A 169 1.93 9.60 9.86
N THR A 170 2.74 9.28 8.84
CA THR A 170 3.16 7.89 8.58
C THR A 170 4.29 7.46 9.52
N LEU A 171 5.10 8.40 10.00
CA LEU A 171 6.15 8.14 11.00
C LEU A 171 5.55 7.68 12.32
N GLY A 172 4.45 8.31 12.76
CA GLY A 172 3.71 7.89 13.94
C GLY A 172 3.16 6.46 13.81
N SER A 173 2.67 6.07 12.63
CA SER A 173 2.22 4.69 12.38
C SER A 173 3.37 3.69 12.48
N PHE A 174 4.56 4.00 11.95
CA PHE A 174 5.73 3.14 12.08
C PHE A 174 6.19 2.98 13.54
N TRP A 175 6.13 4.06 14.33
CA TRP A 175 6.43 4.01 15.75
C TRP A 175 5.43 3.16 16.54
N SER A 176 4.12 3.31 16.27
CA SER A 176 3.09 2.46 16.88
C SER A 176 3.28 0.98 16.53
N SER A 177 3.71 0.68 15.29
CA SER A 177 4.05 -0.69 14.87
C SER A 177 5.18 -1.29 15.71
N LEU A 178 6.21 -0.51 16.05
CA LEU A 178 7.29 -0.94 16.94
C LEU A 178 6.77 -1.24 18.36
N GLN A 179 5.88 -0.41 18.89
CA GLN A 179 5.28 -0.63 20.21
C GLN A 179 4.41 -1.90 20.26
N ALA A 180 3.79 -2.29 19.15
CA ALA A 180 2.99 -3.51 19.03
C ALA A 180 3.84 -4.80 18.90
N CYS A 181 5.17 -4.71 18.88
CA CYS A 181 6.07 -5.84 18.71
C CYS A 181 6.24 -6.69 19.99
N THR A 182 5.20 -7.38 20.44
CA THR A 182 5.20 -8.20 21.67
C THR A 182 5.52 -9.69 21.49
N GLY A 183 5.75 -10.15 20.26
CA GLY A 183 5.96 -11.57 19.92
C GLY A 183 4.64 -12.34 19.75
N HIS A 184 4.48 -13.05 18.62
CA HIS A 184 3.26 -13.76 18.24
C HIS A 184 3.55 -15.15 17.63
N GLY A 185 4.61 -15.81 18.09
CA GLY A 185 4.83 -17.24 17.84
C GLY A 185 4.96 -17.67 16.36
N GLY A 186 5.78 -16.99 15.57
CA GLY A 186 6.16 -17.51 14.24
C GLY A 186 5.24 -17.14 13.07
N CYS A 187 4.63 -15.96 13.08
CA CYS A 187 3.69 -15.51 12.05
C CYS A 187 4.11 -14.21 11.35
N VAL A 188 3.41 -13.86 10.26
CA VAL A 188 3.47 -12.51 9.66
C VAL A 188 2.31 -11.70 10.22
N ARG A 189 2.59 -10.50 10.73
CA ARG A 189 1.58 -9.65 11.36
C ARG A 189 1.66 -8.21 10.85
N LEU A 190 0.52 -7.67 10.45
CA LEU A 190 0.37 -6.24 10.20
C LEU A 190 0.30 -5.50 11.54
N CYS A 191 0.98 -4.37 11.63
CA CYS A 191 1.14 -3.56 12.83
C CYS A 191 1.17 -2.08 12.49
#